data_AF-A0A0Q8CKM9-F1
#
_entry.id   AF-A0A0Q8CKM9-F1
#
_cell.length_a   1.000
_cell.length_b   1.000
_cell.length_c   1.000
_cell.angle_alpha   90.00
_cell.angle_beta   90.00
_cell.angle_gamma   90.00
#
_symmetry.space_group_name_H-M   'P 1'
#
loop_
_entity.id
_entity.type
_entity.pdbx_description
1 polymer ?
#
loop_
_entity_poly.entity_id
_entity_poly.type
_entity_poly.pdbx_seq_one_letter_code
_entity_poly.pdbx_strand_id
1 'polypeptide(L)' 'MSKLAWLLLCLTCAATLIGLASTTQDNQTTAFIVSAVFGSLLLLTLIVGRRIKFDPVLR' A
#
# COMPACT_ATOMS: atom_id res chain seq x y z
N MET A 1 -7.22 -3.22 -14.03
CA MET A 1 -6.24 -3.14 -12.93
C MET A 1 -5.35 -4.37 -13.02
N SER A 2 -4.03 -4.22 -12.86
CA SER A 2 -3.11 -5.37 -12.80
C SER A 2 -3.53 -6.27 -11.65
N LYS A 3 -3.57 -7.61 -11.85
CA LYS A 3 -3.91 -8.57 -10.79
C LYS A 3 -3.01 -8.41 -9.56
N LEU A 4 -1.74 -8.05 -9.79
CA LEU A 4 -0.76 -7.78 -8.74
C LEU A 4 -1.07 -6.52 -7.95
N ALA A 5 -1.49 -5.44 -8.61
CA ALA A 5 -1.84 -4.19 -7.93
C ALA A 5 -3.04 -4.38 -6.99
N TRP A 6 -4.00 -5.21 -7.39
CA TRP A 6 -5.15 -5.54 -6.56
C TRP A 6 -4.77 -6.39 -5.34
N LEU A 7 -3.88 -7.38 -5.54
CA LEU A 7 -3.32 -8.17 -4.43
C LEU A 7 -2.54 -7.30 -3.44
N LEU A 8 -1.65 -6.41 -3.93
CA LEU A 8 -0.88 -5.50 -3.09
C LEU A 8 -1.79 -4.55 -2.29
N LEU A 9 -2.93 -4.15 -2.88
CA LEU A 9 -3.90 -3.28 -2.21
C LEU A 9 -4.58 -4.02 -1.06
N CYS A 10 -5.09 -5.22 -1.32
CA CYS A 10 -5.65 -6.08 -0.28
C CYS A 10 -4.65 -6.36 0.84
N LEU A 11 -3.39 -6.64 0.49
CA LEU A 11 -2.35 -6.94 1.47
C LEU A 11 -2.01 -5.74 2.34
N THR A 12 -1.92 -4.54 1.75
CA THR A 12 -1.68 -3.29 2.48
C THR A 12 -2.85 -3.00 3.42
N CYS A 13 -4.08 -3.14 2.94
CA CYS A 13 -5.30 -2.90 3.73
C CYS A 13 -5.40 -3.88 4.92
N ALA A 14 -5.15 -5.18 4.67
CA ALA A 14 -5.11 -6.19 5.73
C ALA A 14 -4.00 -5.90 6.76
N ALA A 15 -2.80 -5.55 6.32
CA ALA A 15 -1.69 -5.20 7.22
C ALA A 15 -2.01 -3.97 8.08
N THR A 16 -2.63 -2.93 7.51
CA THR A 16 -3.06 -1.75 8.28
C THR A 16 -4.16 -2.08 9.29
N LEU A 17 -5.12 -2.94 8.93
CA LEU A 17 -6.19 -3.37 9.85
C LEU A 17 -5.64 -4.20 11.00
N ILE A 18 -4.69 -5.11 10.71
CA ILE A 18 -4.01 -5.91 11.73
C ILE A 18 -3.19 -5.01 12.66
N GLY A 19 -2.47 -4.03 12.11
CA GLY A 19 -1.76 -3.03 12.91
C GLY A 19 -2.69 -2.26 13.85
N LEU A 20 -3.84 -1.79 13.33
CA LEU A 20 -4.81 -1.06 14.13
C LEU A 20 -5.50 -1.92 15.21
N ALA A 21 -5.70 -3.21 14.93
CA ALA A 21 -6.28 -4.18 15.86
C ALA A 21 -5.27 -4.73 16.89
N SER A 22 -3.97 -4.60 16.64
CA SER A 22 -2.95 -5.09 17.55
C SER A 22 -2.81 -4.19 18.77
N THR A 23 -2.70 -4.79 19.96
CA THR A 23 -2.64 -4.08 21.26
C THR A 23 -1.22 -3.93 21.78
N THR A 24 -0.28 -4.66 21.20
CA THR A 24 1.14 -4.66 21.57
C THR A 24 1.94 -3.78 20.61
N GLN A 25 2.74 -2.87 21.16
CA GLN A 25 3.47 -1.85 20.40
C GLN A 25 4.46 -2.44 19.39
N ASP A 26 5.08 -3.58 19.70
CA ASP A 26 6.00 -4.29 18.81
C ASP A 26 5.27 -4.89 17.59
N ASN A 27 4.06 -5.41 17.78
CA ASN A 27 3.24 -5.90 16.66
C ASN A 27 2.68 -4.74 15.83
N GLN A 28 2.30 -3.62 16.46
CA GLN A 28 1.84 -2.43 15.76
C GLN A 28 2.93 -1.87 14.84
N THR A 29 4.13 -1.68 15.37
CA THR A 29 5.26 -1.12 14.61
C THR A 29 5.65 -2.03 13.44
N THR A 30 5.74 -3.33 13.66
CA THR A 30 6.03 -4.30 12.59
C THR A 30 4.92 -4.32 11.53
N ALA A 31 3.65 -4.29 11.92
CA ALA A 31 2.52 -4.22 10.99
C ALA A 31 2.53 -2.92 10.16
N PHE A 32 2.87 -1.78 10.78
CA PHE A 32 3.01 -0.52 10.06
C PHE A 32 4.18 -0.53 9.07
N ILE A 33 5.34 -1.07 9.45
CA ILE A 33 6.49 -1.22 8.55
C ILE A 33 6.10 -2.08 7.34
N VAL A 34 5.47 -3.24 7.59
CA VAL A 34 4.99 -4.13 6.53
C VAL A 34 4.00 -3.40 5.62
N SER A 35 3.04 -2.66 6.19
CA SER A 35 2.08 -1.87 5.40
C SER A 35 2.74 -0.79 4.56
N ALA A 36 3.80 -0.14 5.06
CA ALA A 36 4.54 0.89 4.35
C ALA A 36 5.36 0.31 3.18
N VAL A 37 5.98 -0.86 3.38
CA VAL A 37 6.70 -1.58 2.31
C VAL A 37 5.74 -2.02 1.22
N PHE A 38 4.60 -2.63 1.56
CA PHE A 38 3.61 -3.04 0.56
C PHE A 38 2.92 -1.85 -0.13
N GLY A 39 2.64 -0.77 0.62
CA GLY A 39 2.07 0.46 0.09
C GLY A 39 3.01 1.18 -0.89
N SER A 40 4.30 1.26 -0.57
CA SER A 40 5.31 1.84 -1.47
C SER A 40 5.50 1.00 -2.75
N LEU A 41 5.49 -0.32 -2.63
CA LEU A 41 5.54 -1.23 -3.77
C LEU A 41 4.28 -1.11 -4.64
N LEU A 42 3.10 -0.93 -4.03
CA LEU A 42 1.85 -0.65 -4.74
C LEU A 42 1.92 0.67 -5.50
N LEU A 43 2.42 1.74 -4.86
CA LEU A 43 2.59 3.04 -5.50
C LEU A 43 3.53 2.94 -6.71
N LEU A 44 4.68 2.28 -6.56
CA LEU A 44 5.60 1.99 -7.68
C LEU A 44 4.90 1.23 -8.80
N THR A 45 4.11 0.20 -8.46
CA THR A 45 3.35 -0.59 -9.45
C THR A 45 2.34 0.27 -10.21
N LEU A 46 1.68 1.22 -9.53
CA LEU A 46 0.74 2.15 -10.14
C LEU A 46 1.43 3.21 -11.03
N ILE A 47 2.60 3.69 -10.62
CA ILE A 47 3.45 4.63 -11.38
C ILE A 47 3.96 3.96 -12.66
N VAL A 48 4.61 2.78 -12.53
CA VAL A 48 5.16 2.01 -13.67
C VAL A 48 4.07 1.58 -14.64
N GLY A 49 2.89 1.24 -14.13
CA GLY A 49 1.72 0.89 -14.95
C GLY A 49 1.13 2.05 -15.76
N ARG A 50 1.69 3.27 -15.68
CA ARG A 50 1.13 4.50 -16.28
C ARG A 50 -0.35 4.73 -15.93
N ARG A 51 -0.80 4.19 -14.78
CA ARG A 51 -2.20 4.36 -14.30
C ARG A 51 -2.37 5.62 -13.47
N ILE A 52 -1.28 6.10 -12.86
CA ILE A 52 -1.23 7.46 -12.32
C ILE A 52 -0.72 8.35 -13.44
N LYS A 53 -1.61 8.74 -14.34
CA LYS A 53 -1.45 10.03 -14.99
C LYS A 53 -1.63 11.01 -13.84
N PHE A 54 -0.52 11.47 -13.24
CA PHE A 54 -0.53 12.83 -12.72
C PHE A 54 -0.78 13.64 -13.98
N ASP A 55 -2.03 13.80 -14.39
CA ASP A 55 -2.38 14.88 -15.29
C ASP A 55 -2.05 16.10 -14.44
N PRO A 56 -0.90 16.76 -14.70
CA PRO A 56 -0.63 17.99 -14.01
C PRO A 56 -1.79 18.87 -14.45
N VAL A 57 -2.61 19.31 -13.50
CA VAL A 57 -3.73 20.25 -13.73
C VAL A 57 -3.14 21.61 -14.10
N LEU A 58 -2.47 21.63 -15.25
CA LEU A 58 -1.70 22.64 -15.96
C LEU A 58 -1.59 22.23 -17.45
N ARG A 59 -2.53 21.41 -17.94
CA ARG A 59 -2.96 21.35 -19.33
C ARG A 59 -4.44 21.01 -19.43
#